data_AF-A0A8C6WM32-F1
#
_entry.id   AF-A0A8C6WM32-F1
#
_cell.length_a   1.000
_cell.length_b   1.000
_cell.length_c   1.000
_cell.angle_alpha   90.00
_cell.angle_beta   90.00
_cell.angle_gamma   90.00
#
_symmetry.space_group_name_H-M   'P 1'
#
loop_
_entity.id
_entity.type
_entity.pdbx_description
1 polymer ?
#
loop_
_entity_poly.entity_id
_entity_poly.type
_entity_poly.pdbx_seq_one_letter_code
_entity_poly.pdbx_strand_id
1 'polypeptide(L)'
;LTLRVYVKVLSVFWQVYPCSNDKECSVGSYCHSPQHAPSRCLNCRRRKKRCHRDAMCCTGNRCSNYICVPISESVLSHHILPLDEHNKLSHKDHRWRKNGKAHSKLKAHEGDPCLRSSDCSDGYCCARHFWTKICKPVLRLGEVCTKQRKKGSHGLEIFQRCDCAKGLSCKVWKDATSSSKSRLHMCQKI
;
A
#
# COMPACT_ATOMS: atom_id res chain seq x y z
N LEU A 1 49.74 34.26 16.73
CA LEU A 1 48.93 33.63 15.65
C LEU A 1 48.97 32.09 15.65
N THR A 2 49.62 31.45 16.62
CA THR A 2 49.97 30.02 16.56
C THR A 2 48.95 29.07 17.22
N LEU A 3 48.09 29.57 18.13
CA LEU A 3 47.06 28.75 18.78
C LEU A 3 45.83 28.48 17.90
N ARG A 4 45.47 29.36 16.96
CA ARG A 4 44.34 29.13 16.03
C ARG A 4 44.63 28.08 14.95
N VAL A 5 45.91 27.79 14.69
CA VAL A 5 46.33 26.75 13.74
C VAL A 5 46.19 25.37 14.36
N TYR A 6 46.52 25.22 15.65
CA TYR A 6 46.41 23.93 16.35
C TYR A 6 44.97 23.40 16.50
N VAL A 7 43.97 24.28 16.60
CA VAL A 7 42.56 23.85 16.66
C VAL A 7 42.06 23.35 15.29
N LYS A 8 42.73 23.71 14.19
CA LYS A 8 42.35 23.29 12.84
C LYS A 8 43.05 22.01 12.37
N VAL A 9 44.05 21.54 13.10
CA VAL A 9 44.80 20.27 12.87
C VAL A 9 44.30 19.15 13.80
N LEU A 10 43.03 19.21 14.23
CA LEU A 10 42.29 18.07 14.77
C LEU A 10 41.08 17.75 13.87
N SER A 11 41.21 17.98 12.56
CA SER A 11 40.35 17.31 11.58
C SER A 11 40.81 15.87 11.48
N VAL A 12 40.36 15.07 12.45
CA VAL A 12 40.35 13.61 12.41
C VAL A 12 39.79 13.21 11.04
N PHE A 13 40.67 12.89 10.09
CA PHE A 13 40.30 12.21 8.86
C PHE A 13 39.89 10.79 9.27
N TRP A 14 38.68 10.67 9.81
CA TRP A 14 38.03 9.38 9.90
C TRP A 14 37.87 8.92 8.46
N GLN A 15 38.71 7.98 8.05
CA GLN A 15 38.51 7.23 6.81
C GLN A 15 37.17 6.52 6.98
N VAL A 16 36.08 7.18 6.57
CA VAL A 16 34.76 6.56 6.54
C VAL A 16 34.82 5.56 5.40
N TYR A 17 35.22 4.33 5.74
CA TYR A 17 35.26 3.25 4.78
C TYR A 17 33.87 3.08 4.16
N PRO A 18 33.78 3.09 2.82
CA PRO A 18 32.50 2.94 2.15
C PRO A 18 31.95 1.54 2.42
N CYS A 19 30.72 1.47 2.93
CA CYS A 19 30.09 0.19 3.20
C CYS A 19 29.72 -0.51 1.89
N SER A 20 29.90 -1.83 1.80
CA SER A 20 29.40 -2.60 0.65
C SER A 20 28.04 -3.24 0.95
N ASN A 21 27.75 -3.51 2.21
CA ASN A 21 26.48 -4.10 2.64
C ASN A 21 26.08 -3.69 4.08
N ASP A 22 24.82 -3.95 4.45
CA ASP A 22 24.26 -3.54 5.75
C ASP A 22 24.95 -4.19 6.97
N LYS A 23 25.60 -5.36 6.81
CA LYS A 23 26.30 -6.06 7.90
C LYS A 23 27.60 -5.35 8.34
N GLU A 24 28.12 -4.47 7.50
CA GLU A 24 29.27 -3.62 7.84
C GLU A 24 28.84 -2.41 8.68
N CYS A 25 27.54 -2.17 8.79
CA CYS A 25 26.97 -1.09 9.58
C CYS A 25 26.51 -1.62 10.95
N SER A 26 26.60 -0.75 11.96
CA SER A 26 26.12 -1.04 13.31
C SER A 26 24.62 -1.41 13.32
N VAL A 27 24.20 -2.15 14.34
CA VAL A 27 22.79 -2.50 14.56
C VAL A 27 21.91 -1.25 14.52
N GLY A 28 20.82 -1.31 13.75
CA GLY A 28 19.95 -0.15 13.54
C GLY A 28 20.46 0.85 12.52
N SER A 29 21.45 0.47 11.69
CA SER A 29 21.90 1.23 10.53
C SER A 29 21.86 0.38 9.25
N TYR A 30 21.88 1.04 8.09
CA TYR A 30 21.92 0.41 6.78
C TYR A 30 22.94 1.10 5.89
N CYS A 31 23.44 0.36 4.91
CA CYS A 31 24.35 0.85 3.92
C CYS A 31 23.59 1.59 2.81
N HIS A 32 23.89 2.88 2.65
CA HIS A 32 23.32 3.69 1.58
C HIS A 32 24.37 3.97 0.51
N SER A 33 24.14 3.46 -0.70
CA SER A 33 25.00 3.67 -1.88
C SER A 33 24.26 4.47 -2.97
N PRO A 34 24.40 5.81 -3.01
CA PRO A 34 23.89 6.63 -4.09
C PRO A 34 24.80 6.54 -5.34
N GLN A 35 24.23 6.71 -6.55
CA GLN A 35 24.96 6.55 -7.82
C GLN A 35 26.16 7.49 -8.00
N HIS A 36 26.17 8.64 -7.32
CA HIS A 36 27.18 9.69 -7.45
C HIS A 36 27.87 10.06 -6.13
N ALA A 37 27.84 9.18 -5.13
CA ALA A 37 28.53 9.42 -3.86
C ALA A 37 29.00 8.10 -3.22
N PRO A 38 30.06 8.14 -2.38
CA PRO A 38 30.53 6.97 -1.67
C PRO A 38 29.44 6.42 -0.76
N SER A 39 29.38 5.09 -0.66
CA SER A 39 28.46 4.44 0.24
C SER A 39 28.80 4.74 1.69
N ARG A 40 27.78 4.84 2.53
CA ARG A 40 27.97 5.12 3.96
C ARG A 40 26.86 4.50 4.78
N CYS A 41 27.19 4.15 6.01
CA CYS A 41 26.23 3.69 6.99
C CYS A 41 25.35 4.86 7.45
N LEU A 42 24.04 4.69 7.36
CA LEU A 42 23.05 5.63 7.85
C LEU A 42 22.16 4.95 8.88
N ASN A 43 21.75 5.71 9.90
CA ASN A 43 20.77 5.24 10.86
C ASN A 43 19.46 4.84 10.17
N CYS A 44 18.82 3.81 10.72
CA CYS A 44 17.50 3.37 10.31
C CYS A 44 16.49 4.52 10.35
N ARG A 45 15.48 4.42 9.49
CA ARG A 45 14.44 5.42 9.32
C ARG A 45 13.26 5.06 10.23
N ARG A 46 12.81 6.06 10.98
CA ARG A 46 11.63 5.94 11.85
C ARG A 46 10.34 5.84 11.02
N ARG A 47 9.24 5.51 11.69
CA ARG A 47 7.89 5.42 11.09
C ARG A 47 7.53 6.67 10.28
N LYS A 48 6.74 6.48 9.21
CA LYS A 48 6.29 7.52 8.27
C LYS A 48 7.40 8.15 7.42
N LYS A 49 8.66 7.74 7.55
CA LYS A 49 9.75 8.20 6.68
C LYS A 49 9.78 7.39 5.38
N ARG A 50 10.28 8.04 4.31
CA ARG A 50 10.45 7.38 3.01
C ARG A 50 11.44 6.23 3.11
N CYS A 51 11.25 5.17 2.35
CA CYS A 51 12.15 4.02 2.29
C CYS A 51 12.11 3.40 0.89
N HIS A 52 13.10 2.55 0.61
CA HIS A 52 13.16 1.72 -0.59
C HIS A 52 13.28 0.22 -0.24
N ARG A 53 13.80 -0.11 0.94
CA ARG A 53 13.99 -1.48 1.42
C ARG A 53 13.68 -1.55 2.92
N ASP A 54 13.32 -2.73 3.40
CA ASP A 54 12.96 -2.97 4.81
C ASP A 54 14.10 -2.65 5.77
N ALA A 55 15.36 -2.98 5.40
CA ALA A 55 16.55 -2.68 6.19
C ALA A 55 16.76 -1.17 6.44
N MET A 56 16.14 -0.31 5.64
CA MET A 56 16.18 1.13 5.86
C MET A 56 15.27 1.56 7.00
N CYS A 57 14.33 0.74 7.45
CA CYS A 57 13.38 1.06 8.52
C CYS A 57 13.87 0.51 9.86
N CYS A 58 13.62 1.22 10.94
CA CYS A 58 13.99 0.76 12.28
C CYS A 58 13.19 -0.48 12.70
N THR A 59 13.76 -1.26 13.61
CA THR A 59 13.16 -2.48 14.20
C THR A 59 11.68 -2.30 14.50
N GLY A 60 10.87 -3.31 14.14
CA GLY A 60 9.41 -3.27 14.24
C GLY A 60 8.71 -2.53 13.09
N ASN A 61 9.43 -2.07 12.07
CA ASN A 61 8.86 -1.46 10.86
C ASN A 61 9.38 -2.14 9.59
N ARG A 62 8.55 -2.12 8.54
CA ARG A 62 8.91 -2.53 7.17
C ARG A 62 8.63 -1.43 6.18
N CYS A 63 9.23 -1.50 5.00
CA CYS A 63 9.00 -0.59 3.91
C CYS A 63 7.75 -1.02 3.12
N SER A 64 6.68 -0.24 3.20
CA SER A 64 5.45 -0.47 2.44
C SER A 64 5.01 0.81 1.76
N ASN A 65 4.73 0.76 0.45
CA ASN A 65 4.42 1.95 -0.34
C ASN A 65 5.44 3.09 -0.16
N TYR A 66 6.74 2.73 -0.15
CA TYR A 66 7.86 3.65 0.06
C TYR A 66 7.85 4.38 1.40
N ILE A 67 7.10 3.89 2.41
CA ILE A 67 7.02 4.48 3.73
C ILE A 67 7.27 3.40 4.80
N CYS A 68 8.04 3.73 5.84
CA CYS A 68 8.22 2.85 6.99
C CYS A 68 6.90 2.75 7.79
N VAL A 69 6.30 1.56 7.79
CA VAL A 69 5.06 1.22 8.50
C VAL A 69 5.34 0.14 9.54
N PRO A 70 4.58 0.05 10.64
CA PRO A 70 4.76 -1.02 11.62
C PRO A 70 4.55 -2.38 10.97
N ILE A 71 5.34 -3.36 11.39
CA ILE A 71 5.12 -4.76 11.03
C ILE A 71 3.84 -5.17 11.80
N SER A 72 2.72 -5.33 11.10
CA SER A 72 1.50 -5.85 11.71
C SER A 72 1.73 -7.30 12.14
N GLU A 73 1.36 -7.63 13.37
CA GLU A 73 1.42 -8.99 13.95
C GLU A 73 0.64 -10.05 13.14
N SER A 74 -0.15 -9.67 12.13
CA SER A 74 -0.82 -10.59 11.21
C SER A 74 0.13 -11.43 10.34
N VAL A 75 1.43 -11.14 10.32
CA VAL A 75 2.47 -11.99 9.68
C VAL A 75 3.20 -12.87 10.69
N LEU A 76 3.00 -12.67 12.00
CA LEU A 76 3.67 -13.43 13.07
C LEU A 76 3.01 -14.81 13.29
N SER A 77 1.85 -15.07 12.69
CA SER A 77 1.14 -16.35 12.84
C SER A 77 1.65 -17.47 11.91
N HIS A 78 2.63 -17.23 11.02
CA HIS A 78 3.07 -18.26 10.07
C HIS A 78 4.42 -18.92 10.32
N HIS A 79 5.27 -18.46 11.24
CA HIS A 79 6.51 -19.18 11.54
C HIS A 79 6.96 -19.00 12.99
N ILE A 80 6.30 -19.71 13.90
CA ILE A 80 6.98 -20.32 15.04
C ILE A 80 6.95 -21.83 14.79
N LEU A 81 8.00 -22.35 14.16
CA LEU A 81 8.52 -23.69 14.41
C LEU A 81 10.05 -23.58 14.32
N PRO A 82 10.79 -24.03 15.35
CA PRO A 82 12.25 -24.00 15.35
C PRO A 82 12.83 -25.17 14.56
N LEU A 83 14.12 -25.03 14.24
CA LEU A 83 15.11 -26.07 13.92
C LEU A 83 15.68 -26.06 12.49
N ASP A 84 16.97 -25.71 12.47
CA ASP A 84 18.09 -26.29 11.72
C ASP A 84 18.59 -25.74 10.38
N GLU A 85 19.91 -25.86 10.28
CA GLU A 85 20.86 -25.19 9.41
C GLU A 85 20.98 -25.79 7.99
N HIS A 86 21.64 -24.96 7.15
CA HIS A 86 22.61 -25.34 6.12
C HIS A 86 22.17 -25.61 4.67
N ASN A 87 22.92 -24.91 3.79
CA ASN A 87 23.32 -25.21 2.40
C ASN A 87 22.45 -24.76 1.19
N LYS A 88 22.87 -23.59 0.66
CA LYS A 88 23.47 -23.40 -0.68
C LYS A 88 22.95 -24.29 -1.83
N LEU A 89 22.26 -23.68 -2.81
CA LEU A 89 22.75 -23.43 -4.20
C LEU A 89 21.58 -23.16 -5.18
N SER A 90 21.92 -22.36 -6.19
CA SER A 90 21.40 -22.36 -7.56
C SER A 90 20.27 -21.39 -7.92
N HIS A 91 20.72 -20.23 -8.42
CA HIS A 91 20.50 -19.73 -9.79
C HIS A 91 19.26 -20.16 -10.59
N LYS A 92 18.76 -19.15 -11.33
CA LYS A 92 17.83 -19.18 -12.47
C LYS A 92 16.37 -19.37 -12.07
N ASP A 93 15.40 -18.80 -12.75
CA ASP A 93 15.30 -17.74 -13.76
C ASP A 93 13.82 -17.37 -13.72
N HIS A 94 13.47 -16.28 -14.40
CA HIS A 94 12.16 -15.98 -14.97
C HIS A 94 11.04 -17.01 -14.73
N ARG A 95 9.90 -16.56 -14.19
CA ARG A 95 8.57 -16.68 -14.84
C ARG A 95 7.45 -16.34 -13.86
N TRP A 96 6.69 -15.31 -14.24
CA TRP A 96 5.29 -15.07 -13.92
C TRP A 96 4.66 -16.08 -12.95
N ARG A 97 4.56 -15.73 -11.66
CA ARG A 97 3.57 -16.37 -10.80
C ARG A 97 2.20 -15.75 -11.06
N LYS A 98 1.51 -16.34 -12.04
CA LYS A 98 0.06 -16.57 -11.94
C LYS A 98 -0.21 -17.17 -10.55
N ASN A 99 -0.58 -16.34 -9.58
CA ASN A 99 -1.33 -16.83 -8.42
C ASN A 99 -2.80 -16.94 -8.83
N GLY A 100 -3.07 -17.87 -9.74
CA GLY A 100 -4.35 -18.58 -9.75
C GLY A 100 -4.35 -19.54 -8.56
N LYS A 101 -4.41 -18.99 -7.34
CA LYS A 101 -4.87 -19.78 -6.21
C LYS A 101 -6.39 -19.64 -6.26
N ALA A 102 -7.01 -20.64 -6.88
CA ALA A 102 -8.41 -20.96 -6.65
C ALA A 102 -8.56 -21.20 -5.16
N HIS A 103 -8.75 -20.12 -4.39
CA HIS A 103 -9.22 -20.22 -3.03
C HIS A 103 -10.64 -20.73 -3.15
N SER A 104 -10.85 -21.91 -2.58
CA SER A 104 -12.15 -22.50 -2.33
C SER A 104 -13.14 -21.43 -1.86
N LYS A 105 -14.06 -21.05 -2.77
CA LYS A 105 -15.46 -20.68 -2.56
C LYS A 105 -15.84 -20.03 -1.22
N LEU A 106 -15.06 -19.07 -0.73
CA LEU A 106 -15.50 -18.09 0.26
C LEU A 106 -15.56 -16.77 -0.51
N LYS A 107 -16.78 -16.29 -0.78
CA LYS A 107 -16.97 -15.03 -1.50
C LYS A 107 -16.38 -13.89 -0.67
N ALA A 108 -15.70 -12.94 -1.31
CA ALA A 108 -14.99 -11.87 -0.64
C ALA A 108 -15.96 -10.83 -0.03
N HIS A 109 -15.68 -10.36 1.18
CA HIS A 109 -16.52 -9.47 1.97
C HIS A 109 -16.05 -8.00 1.83
N GLU A 110 -16.69 -7.08 2.55
CA GLU A 110 -16.41 -5.65 2.45
C GLU A 110 -14.92 -5.31 2.64
N GLY A 111 -14.35 -4.56 1.72
CA GLY A 111 -12.94 -4.14 1.77
C GLY A 111 -11.96 -5.13 1.14
N ASP A 112 -12.38 -6.36 0.84
CA ASP A 112 -11.51 -7.35 0.22
C ASP A 112 -11.14 -6.98 -1.22
N PRO A 113 -9.90 -7.26 -1.67
CA PRO A 113 -9.47 -6.96 -3.03
C PRO A 113 -10.24 -7.82 -4.05
N CYS A 114 -10.70 -7.18 -5.12
CA CYS A 114 -11.47 -7.85 -6.18
C CYS A 114 -10.98 -7.46 -7.57
N LEU A 115 -11.19 -8.35 -8.54
CA LEU A 115 -10.98 -8.05 -9.95
C LEU A 115 -12.31 -7.86 -10.67
N ARG A 116 -13.31 -8.65 -10.29
CA ARG A 116 -14.67 -8.66 -10.85
C ARG A 116 -15.70 -8.73 -9.72
N SER A 117 -16.92 -8.27 -9.97
CA SER A 117 -18.01 -8.36 -8.99
C SER A 117 -18.40 -9.80 -8.64
N SER A 118 -18.07 -10.78 -9.49
CA SER A 118 -18.23 -12.21 -9.20
C SER A 118 -17.36 -12.70 -8.04
N ASP A 119 -16.29 -11.97 -7.72
CA ASP A 119 -15.36 -12.32 -6.66
C ASP A 119 -15.95 -11.94 -5.28
N CYS A 120 -16.94 -11.04 -5.26
CA CYS A 120 -17.57 -10.52 -4.05
C CYS A 120 -18.79 -11.35 -3.61
N SER A 121 -19.11 -11.27 -2.31
CA SER A 121 -20.30 -11.86 -1.72
C SER A 121 -21.59 -11.26 -2.26
N ASP A 122 -22.70 -11.97 -2.09
CA ASP A 122 -24.01 -11.47 -2.51
C ASP A 122 -24.31 -10.15 -1.79
N GLY A 123 -24.81 -9.16 -2.54
CA GLY A 123 -25.00 -7.80 -2.02
C GLY A 123 -23.75 -6.92 -2.05
N TYR A 124 -22.67 -7.36 -2.71
CA TYR A 124 -21.46 -6.56 -2.92
C TYR A 124 -21.13 -6.43 -4.40
N CYS A 125 -20.43 -5.36 -4.77
CA CYS A 125 -19.88 -5.16 -6.10
C CYS A 125 -18.39 -4.82 -6.02
N CYS A 126 -17.67 -5.09 -7.12
CA CYS A 126 -16.27 -4.72 -7.21
C CYS A 126 -16.11 -3.28 -7.71
N ALA A 127 -15.76 -2.36 -6.80
CA ALA A 127 -15.66 -0.94 -7.10
C ALA A 127 -14.29 -0.36 -6.73
N ARG A 128 -13.88 0.69 -7.43
CA ARG A 128 -12.60 1.35 -7.18
C ARG A 128 -12.63 2.13 -5.86
N HIS A 129 -11.59 1.95 -5.05
CA HIS A 129 -11.31 2.72 -3.86
C HIS A 129 -9.83 3.10 -3.88
N PHE A 130 -9.54 4.39 -4.09
CA PHE A 130 -8.18 4.85 -4.35
C PHE A 130 -7.55 4.16 -5.58
N TRP A 131 -6.38 3.57 -5.39
CA TRP A 131 -5.57 2.91 -6.41
C TRP A 131 -5.93 1.43 -6.58
N THR A 132 -6.83 0.89 -5.77
CA THR A 132 -7.20 -0.52 -5.76
C THR A 132 -8.70 -0.71 -6.02
N LYS A 133 -9.08 -1.94 -6.36
CA LYS A 133 -10.48 -2.37 -6.46
C LYS A 133 -10.80 -3.26 -5.27
N ILE A 134 -11.91 -2.96 -4.61
CA ILE A 134 -12.36 -3.69 -3.42
C ILE A 134 -13.86 -4.00 -3.53
N CYS A 135 -14.30 -5.04 -2.82
CA CYS A 135 -15.71 -5.33 -2.65
C CYS A 135 -16.36 -4.27 -1.76
N LYS A 136 -17.39 -3.59 -2.29
CA LYS A 136 -18.21 -2.59 -1.59
C LYS A 136 -19.68 -3.02 -1.60
N PRO A 137 -20.49 -2.60 -0.61
CA PRO A 137 -21.91 -2.93 -0.59
C PRO A 137 -22.65 -2.29 -1.77
N VAL A 138 -23.63 -3.02 -2.32
CA VAL A 138 -24.57 -2.47 -3.31
C VAL A 138 -25.51 -1.46 -2.64
N LEU A 139 -25.91 -0.42 -3.38
CA LEU A 139 -26.67 0.68 -2.80
C LEU A 139 -28.12 0.29 -2.53
N ARG A 140 -28.60 0.51 -1.30
CA ARG A 140 -29.94 0.26 -0.80
C ARG A 140 -30.90 1.42 -1.09
N LEU A 141 -32.18 1.21 -0.80
CA LEU A 141 -33.23 2.22 -0.99
C LEU A 141 -32.87 3.50 -0.21
N GLY A 142 -32.96 4.65 -0.87
CA GLY A 142 -32.64 5.96 -0.30
C GLY A 142 -31.15 6.29 -0.28
N GLU A 143 -30.26 5.35 -0.60
CA GLU A 143 -28.83 5.67 -0.67
C GLU A 143 -28.49 6.45 -1.93
N VAL A 144 -27.50 7.33 -1.79
CA VAL A 144 -27.09 8.23 -2.87
C VAL A 144 -26.31 7.44 -3.93
N CYS A 145 -26.80 7.48 -5.16
CA CYS A 145 -26.15 6.84 -6.30
C CYS A 145 -25.51 7.89 -7.21
N THR A 146 -24.49 7.50 -7.98
CA THR A 146 -23.96 8.32 -9.06
C THR A 146 -24.46 7.77 -10.38
N LYS A 147 -25.18 8.58 -11.16
CA LYS A 147 -25.58 8.17 -12.51
C LYS A 147 -24.35 8.20 -13.39
N GLN A 148 -23.72 7.05 -13.57
CA GLN A 148 -22.58 6.89 -14.47
C GLN A 148 -22.97 7.36 -15.87
N ARG A 149 -22.27 8.39 -16.38
CA ARG A 149 -22.38 8.83 -17.79
C ARG A 149 -21.50 7.91 -18.65
N LYS A 150 -21.77 7.89 -19.97
CA LYS A 150 -21.17 6.96 -20.94
C LYS A 150 -19.64 6.79 -20.76
N LYS A 151 -19.18 5.57 -21.07
CA LYS A 151 -17.80 5.07 -21.09
C LYS A 151 -16.79 6.15 -21.55
N GLY A 152 -16.10 6.77 -20.59
CA GLY A 152 -15.09 7.82 -20.85
C GLY A 152 -14.70 8.64 -19.61
N SER A 153 -15.60 8.80 -18.64
CA SER A 153 -15.35 9.55 -17.39
C SER A 153 -14.73 8.73 -16.24
N HIS A 154 -14.54 7.41 -16.43
CA HIS A 154 -14.19 6.48 -15.34
C HIS A 154 -12.78 6.66 -14.76
N GLY A 155 -11.91 7.42 -15.42
CA GLY A 155 -10.51 7.58 -15.01
C GLY A 155 -10.27 8.52 -13.84
N LEU A 156 -11.23 9.42 -13.55
CA LEU A 156 -11.07 10.50 -12.56
C LEU A 156 -11.80 10.23 -11.25
N GLU A 157 -12.79 9.33 -11.23
CA GLU A 157 -13.53 8.98 -10.02
C GLU A 157 -12.74 7.93 -9.21
N ILE A 158 -11.93 8.43 -8.27
CA ILE A 158 -11.12 7.63 -7.33
C ILE A 158 -12.02 6.84 -6.36
N PHE A 159 -13.26 7.29 -6.15
CA PHE A 159 -14.25 6.70 -5.26
C PHE A 159 -15.49 6.25 -6.03
N GLN A 160 -15.35 5.20 -6.82
CA GLN A 160 -16.48 4.61 -7.54
C GLN A 160 -17.46 3.97 -6.53
N ARG A 161 -18.75 4.24 -6.69
CA ARG A 161 -19.84 3.60 -5.94
C ARG A 161 -20.34 2.35 -6.67
N CYS A 162 -20.98 1.45 -5.94
CA CYS A 162 -21.72 0.36 -6.54
C CYS A 162 -23.03 0.86 -7.16
N ASP A 163 -23.59 0.05 -8.05
CA ASP A 163 -24.94 0.26 -8.56
C ASP A 163 -25.98 0.02 -7.46
N CYS A 164 -27.20 0.49 -7.71
CA CYS A 164 -28.34 0.19 -6.86
C CYS A 164 -28.63 -1.31 -6.85
N ALA A 165 -29.11 -1.81 -5.70
CA ALA A 165 -29.54 -3.19 -5.56
C ALA A 165 -30.63 -3.57 -6.57
N LYS A 166 -30.79 -4.87 -6.82
CA LYS A 166 -31.83 -5.40 -7.72
C LYS A 166 -33.21 -4.87 -7.31
N GLY A 167 -33.98 -4.37 -8.27
CA GLY A 167 -35.30 -3.76 -8.02
C GLY A 167 -35.27 -2.27 -7.69
N LEU A 168 -34.09 -1.65 -7.67
CA LEU A 168 -33.90 -0.21 -7.51
C LEU A 168 -33.30 0.43 -8.77
N SER A 169 -33.60 1.71 -8.97
CA SER A 169 -33.07 2.55 -10.04
C SER A 169 -32.53 3.86 -9.47
N CYS A 170 -31.46 4.36 -10.08
CA CYS A 170 -30.83 5.61 -9.70
C CYS A 170 -31.65 6.80 -10.26
N LYS A 171 -32.58 7.32 -9.47
CA LYS A 171 -33.51 8.40 -9.83
C LYS A 171 -33.08 9.72 -9.17
N VAL A 172 -33.44 10.86 -9.76
CA VAL A 172 -33.19 12.17 -9.13
C VAL A 172 -34.04 12.26 -7.86
N TRP A 173 -33.41 12.62 -6.74
CA TRP A 173 -34.15 12.90 -5.52
C TRP A 173 -34.87 14.24 -5.65
N LYS A 174 -36.20 14.24 -5.51
CA LYS A 174 -37.07 15.39 -5.76
C LYS A 174 -37.46 16.16 -4.48
N ASP A 175 -37.20 15.63 -3.29
CA ASP A 175 -37.70 16.21 -2.03
C ASP A 175 -36.74 17.21 -1.37
N ALA A 176 -35.61 17.52 -2.00
CA ALA A 176 -34.82 18.69 -1.65
C ALA A 176 -35.48 19.93 -2.25
N THR A 177 -36.35 20.57 -1.47
CA THR A 177 -36.88 21.94 -1.63
C THR A 177 -36.12 22.78 -2.66
N SER A 178 -36.62 22.78 -3.91
CA SER A 178 -36.67 23.87 -4.90
C SER A 178 -35.48 24.84 -5.12
N SER A 179 -34.30 24.70 -4.52
CA SER A 179 -33.32 25.81 -4.46
C SER A 179 -31.82 25.45 -4.44
N SER A 180 -31.42 24.18 -4.57
CA SER A 180 -29.98 23.84 -4.56
C SER A 180 -29.48 23.21 -5.85
N LYS A 181 -28.40 23.78 -6.38
CA LYS A 181 -27.74 23.59 -7.69
C LYS A 181 -27.10 22.20 -7.90
N SER A 182 -27.49 21.19 -7.12
CA SER A 182 -27.01 19.81 -7.23
C SER A 182 -28.20 18.85 -7.11
N ARG A 183 -28.72 18.41 -8.25
CA ARG A 183 -29.76 17.37 -8.34
C ARG A 183 -29.16 16.02 -7.95
N LEU A 184 -29.14 15.74 -6.65
CA LEU A 184 -28.64 14.48 -6.12
C LEU A 184 -29.46 13.31 -6.68
N HIS A 185 -28.81 12.17 -6.89
CA HIS A 185 -29.48 10.94 -7.30
C HIS A 185 -29.51 9.95 -6.14
N MET A 186 -30.62 9.22 -6.01
CA MET A 186 -30.83 8.19 -4.99
C MET A 186 -31.40 6.92 -5.59
N CYS A 187 -31.09 5.79 -4.97
CA CYS A 187 -31.69 4.51 -5.31
C CYS A 187 -33.15 4.48 -4.86
N GLN A 188 -34.07 4.38 -5.81
CA GLN A 188 -35.52 4.33 -5.59
C GLN A 188 -36.09 3.07 -6.23
N LYS A 189 -37.23 2.55 -5.73
CA LYS A 189 -37.90 1.40 -6.38
C LYS A 189 -38.16 1.71 -7.86
N ILE A 190 -37.87 0.73 -8.72
CA ILE A 190 -38.10 0.83 -10.17
C ILE A 190 -39.56 1.17 -10.43
#